data_AF-A0A838RQZ0-F1
#
_entry.id   AF-A0A838RQZ0-F1
#
_cell.length_a   1.000
_cell.length_b   1.000
_cell.length_c   1.000
_cell.angle_alpha   90.00
_cell.angle_beta   90.00
_cell.angle_gamma   90.00
#
_symmetry.space_group_name_H-M   'P 1'
#
loop_
_entity.id
_entity.type
_entity.pdbx_description
1 polymer ?
#
loop_
_entity_poly.entity_id
_entity_poly.type
_entity_poly.pdbx_seq_one_letter_code
_entity_poly.pdbx_strand_id
1 'polypeptide(L)'
;MLEQAGTYLSEAWDEGVETASGLWDSAASTVGGWFGGSEKASTPAQTRPQPRPQTTQTVQTNTELQALMSRARLNPEEIKRARALIAQERDERRRGDLYEALQAKVKYHNQRDNDSTSDGARIGDVMCNLTSLAMCLTYLGVPNPNPQKQFEDSLEDIRRAKRLPARTTRDGWGGVAREVGVQVDILAEAGRHRKEWWEQTVLPRLRSGQSVMMSITGHIMRVQGMTATGLVVDDPYGRSTLGSGTTRGWERGGSNARGAANQGPNTELTADQRKGEDHEYPWADVAQHSMLWIAAFRV
;
A
#
# COMPACT_ATOMS: atom_id res chain seq x y z
N MET A 1 -22.33 40.96 6.87
CA MET A 1 -21.41 40.93 8.03
C MET A 1 -20.64 39.62 7.94
N LEU A 2 -19.35 39.74 7.63
CA LEU A 2 -18.35 38.68 7.65
C LEU A 2 -17.91 38.40 9.10
N GLU A 3 -17.13 37.33 9.25
CA GLU A 3 -16.36 36.88 10.44
C GLU A 3 -17.09 35.97 11.43
N GLN A 4 -16.75 34.67 11.40
CA GLN A 4 -15.79 34.11 12.37
C GLN A 4 -15.39 32.69 11.97
N ALA A 5 -14.08 32.51 11.80
CA ALA A 5 -13.37 31.25 11.62
C ALA A 5 -12.30 31.14 12.71
N GLY A 6 -11.88 29.90 13.01
CA GLY A 6 -10.84 29.58 14.01
C GLY A 6 -11.48 29.23 15.35
N THR A 7 -11.16 28.15 16.05
CA THR A 7 -9.88 27.46 16.22
C THR A 7 -10.20 26.22 17.05
N TYR A 8 -9.90 25.00 16.61
CA TYR A 8 -9.71 23.86 17.51
C TYR A 8 -8.90 22.80 16.78
N LEU A 9 -7.74 22.47 17.36
CA LEU A 9 -7.00 21.20 17.31
C LEU A 9 -5.49 21.49 17.44
N SER A 10 -5.07 21.82 18.66
CA SER A 10 -3.69 21.68 19.10
C SER A 10 -3.72 21.50 20.62
N GLU A 11 -3.71 20.26 21.10
CA GLU A 11 -3.26 19.94 22.46
C GLU A 11 -3.23 18.42 22.67
N ALA A 12 -2.27 18.02 23.51
CA ALA A 12 -1.94 16.69 24.00
C ALA A 12 -0.97 15.83 23.16
N TRP A 13 -0.19 15.03 23.89
CA TRP A 13 0.88 14.10 23.51
C TRP A 13 2.30 14.67 23.60
N ASP A 14 2.67 14.99 24.84
CA ASP A 14 4.05 14.97 25.34
C ASP A 14 4.05 13.97 26.52
N GLU A 15 4.86 12.91 26.44
CA GLU A 15 5.46 12.14 27.56
C GLU A 15 5.97 10.76 27.10
N GLY A 16 7.25 10.47 27.40
CA GLY A 16 7.71 9.13 27.76
C GLY A 16 8.53 8.33 26.75
N VAL A 17 9.79 8.71 26.51
CA VAL A 17 10.81 7.82 25.92
C VAL A 17 11.69 7.27 27.05
N GLU A 18 11.58 5.97 27.32
CA GLU A 18 12.60 5.21 28.05
C GLU A 18 13.32 4.25 27.10
N THR A 19 14.62 4.48 26.95
CA THR A 19 15.57 3.63 26.23
C THR A 19 16.10 2.55 27.16
N ALA A 20 16.09 1.29 26.72
CA ALA A 20 16.89 0.23 27.34
C ALA A 20 17.78 -0.45 26.30
N SER A 21 19.07 -0.15 26.41
CA SER A 21 20.20 -0.80 25.75
C SER A 21 20.78 -1.89 26.65
N GLY A 22 21.12 -3.06 26.09
CA GLY A 22 22.00 -4.06 26.71
C GLY A 22 22.17 -5.24 25.75
N LEU A 23 23.28 -5.35 25.00
CA LEU A 23 24.58 -5.94 25.34
C LEU A 23 24.55 -7.48 25.56
N TRP A 24 25.08 -8.17 24.54
CA TRP A 24 25.89 -9.40 24.49
C TRP A 24 25.95 -10.34 25.71
N ASP A 25 25.78 -11.65 25.49
CA ASP A 25 26.92 -12.56 25.67
C ASP A 25 26.77 -13.95 25.03
N SER A 26 27.94 -14.51 24.75
CA SER A 26 28.21 -15.76 24.04
C SER A 26 28.23 -16.97 24.98
N ALA A 27 27.95 -18.17 24.45
CA ALA A 27 28.52 -19.41 24.99
C ALA A 27 28.62 -20.49 23.92
N ALA A 28 29.86 -20.81 23.53
CA ALA A 28 30.23 -22.06 22.90
C ALA A 28 30.82 -22.99 23.98
N SER A 29 30.47 -24.28 23.94
CA SER A 29 31.29 -25.32 24.57
C SER A 29 31.07 -26.70 23.91
N THR A 30 32.07 -27.04 23.08
CA THR A 30 32.79 -28.30 22.88
C THR A 30 32.39 -29.54 23.73
N VAL A 31 32.37 -30.74 23.11
CA VAL A 31 33.30 -31.89 23.32
C VAL A 31 32.64 -33.24 22.98
N GLY A 32 33.37 -34.06 22.20
CA GLY A 32 33.36 -35.54 22.26
C GLY A 32 32.58 -36.21 21.13
N GLY A 33 33.10 -37.11 20.29
CA GLY A 33 34.32 -37.91 20.35
C GLY A 33 33.99 -39.40 20.34
N TRP A 34 34.33 -40.07 19.24
CA TRP A 34 34.79 -41.47 19.13
C TRP A 34 33.84 -42.68 18.90
N PHE A 35 34.15 -43.33 17.76
CA PHE A 35 34.23 -44.76 17.40
C PHE A 35 33.02 -45.69 17.37
N GLY A 36 32.89 -46.35 16.20
CA GLY A 36 32.76 -47.80 16.14
C GLY A 36 31.59 -48.30 15.31
N GLY A 37 31.86 -49.04 14.21
CA GLY A 37 30.84 -49.85 13.56
C GLY A 37 31.06 -50.03 12.06
N SER A 38 31.91 -51.00 11.71
CA SER A 38 31.96 -51.55 10.35
C SER A 38 30.75 -52.45 10.11
N GLU A 39 29.81 -52.04 9.27
CA GLU A 39 28.80 -52.93 8.70
C GLU A 39 28.89 -52.92 7.18
N LYS A 40 29.10 -54.12 6.63
CA LYS A 40 29.07 -54.40 5.20
C LYS A 40 27.62 -54.25 4.71
N ALA A 41 27.32 -53.12 4.09
CA ALA A 41 26.05 -52.89 3.42
C ALA A 41 26.06 -53.51 2.02
N SER A 42 25.20 -54.48 1.82
CA SER A 42 24.83 -55.08 0.53
C SER A 42 24.19 -54.04 -0.37
N THR A 43 24.70 -53.89 -1.60
CA THR A 43 24.17 -52.99 -2.63
C THR A 43 22.72 -53.33 -2.98
N PRO A 44 21.73 -52.45 -2.74
CA PRO A 44 20.42 -52.59 -3.34
C PRO A 44 20.48 -52.12 -4.79
N ALA A 45 19.79 -52.85 -5.68
CA ALA A 45 19.65 -52.49 -7.08
C ALA A 45 19.15 -51.04 -7.22
N GLN A 46 19.90 -50.23 -7.99
CA GLN A 46 19.52 -48.88 -8.36
C GLN A 46 18.26 -48.92 -9.23
N THR A 47 17.10 -48.73 -8.62
CA THR A 47 15.88 -48.34 -9.32
C THR A 47 16.11 -46.94 -9.86
N ARG A 48 16.27 -46.84 -11.19
CA ARG A 48 16.41 -45.58 -11.93
C ARG A 48 15.28 -44.63 -11.48
N PRO A 49 15.57 -43.43 -10.93
CA PRO A 49 14.51 -42.50 -10.56
C PRO A 49 13.75 -42.12 -11.82
N GLN A 50 12.45 -42.41 -11.87
CA GLN A 50 11.60 -41.88 -12.92
C GLN A 50 11.64 -40.34 -12.87
N PRO A 51 11.73 -39.66 -14.03
CA PRO A 51 11.68 -38.20 -14.05
C PRO A 51 10.34 -37.74 -13.49
N ARG A 52 10.38 -36.96 -12.40
CA ARG A 52 9.18 -36.38 -11.80
C ARG A 52 8.49 -35.46 -12.81
N PRO A 53 7.14 -35.40 -12.85
CA PRO A 53 6.34 -34.58 -13.77
C PRO A 53 6.39 -33.06 -13.49
N GLN A 54 7.55 -32.52 -13.08
CA GLN A 54 7.70 -31.13 -12.64
C GLN A 54 7.74 -30.09 -13.77
N THR A 55 7.92 -30.52 -15.03
CA THR A 55 8.12 -29.62 -16.17
C THR A 55 6.83 -28.96 -16.66
N THR A 56 5.72 -29.69 -16.79
CA THR A 56 4.50 -29.13 -17.41
C THR A 56 3.79 -28.10 -16.52
N GLN A 57 3.70 -28.38 -15.21
CA GLN A 57 3.00 -27.49 -14.27
C GLN A 57 3.74 -26.17 -14.07
N THR A 58 5.07 -26.20 -13.96
CA THR A 58 5.92 -25.00 -13.80
C THR A 58 5.90 -24.11 -15.04
N VAL A 59 5.82 -24.70 -16.24
CA VAL A 59 5.73 -23.94 -17.50
C VAL A 59 4.36 -23.26 -17.62
N GLN A 60 3.28 -23.95 -17.23
CA GLN A 60 1.92 -23.39 -17.25
C GLN A 60 1.76 -22.23 -16.26
N THR A 61 2.24 -22.36 -15.02
CA THR A 61 2.16 -21.27 -14.02
C THR A 61 2.93 -20.03 -14.46
N ASN A 62 4.12 -20.20 -15.04
CA ASN A 62 4.90 -19.10 -15.58
C ASN A 62 4.20 -18.39 -16.75
N THR A 63 3.55 -19.15 -17.63
CA THR A 63 2.83 -18.59 -18.79
C THR A 63 1.62 -17.76 -18.34
N GLU A 64 0.84 -18.28 -17.37
CA GLU A 64 -0.33 -17.58 -16.84
C GLU A 64 0.05 -16.29 -16.10
N LEU A 65 1.08 -16.34 -15.24
CA LEU A 65 1.54 -15.16 -14.53
C LEU A 65 2.04 -14.08 -15.51
N GLN A 66 2.77 -14.49 -16.55
CA GLN A 66 3.21 -13.56 -17.59
C GLN A 66 2.04 -12.91 -18.34
N ALA A 67 0.98 -13.68 -18.64
CA ALA A 67 -0.22 -13.16 -19.27
C ALA A 67 -0.99 -12.15 -18.39
N LEU A 68 -1.02 -12.37 -17.06
CA LEU A 68 -1.60 -11.41 -16.12
C LEU A 68 -0.73 -10.15 -16.02
N MET A 69 0.59 -10.31 -15.84
CA MET A 69 1.52 -9.19 -15.64
C MET A 69 1.71 -8.33 -16.90
N SER A 70 1.37 -8.83 -18.09
CA SER A 70 1.42 -8.05 -19.35
C SER A 70 0.25 -7.06 -19.50
N ARG A 71 -0.83 -7.23 -18.74
CA ARG A 71 -1.97 -6.30 -18.77
C ARG A 71 -1.62 -4.99 -18.08
N ALA A 72 -2.21 -3.89 -18.55
CA ALA A 72 -2.01 -2.58 -17.95
C ALA A 72 -2.59 -2.52 -16.52
N ARG A 73 -3.83 -2.98 -16.37
CA ARG A 73 -4.56 -3.04 -15.09
C ARG A 73 -5.24 -4.39 -14.93
N LEU A 74 -5.42 -4.80 -13.68
CA LEU A 74 -6.05 -6.05 -13.27
C LEU A 74 -7.22 -5.75 -12.33
N ASN A 75 -8.26 -6.56 -12.43
CA ASN A 75 -9.36 -6.53 -11.46
C ASN A 75 -8.98 -7.34 -10.18
N PRO A 76 -9.76 -7.26 -9.08
CA PRO A 76 -9.42 -7.96 -7.84
C PRO A 76 -9.21 -9.48 -7.97
N GLU A 77 -9.99 -10.18 -8.79
CA GLU A 77 -9.84 -11.64 -8.97
C GLU A 77 -8.56 -11.98 -9.74
N GLU A 78 -8.21 -11.17 -10.74
CA GLU A 78 -6.95 -11.31 -11.48
C GLU A 78 -5.74 -10.99 -10.60
N ILE A 79 -5.84 -9.96 -9.76
CA ILE A 79 -4.82 -9.65 -8.74
C ILE A 79 -4.67 -10.83 -7.78
N LYS A 80 -5.77 -11.36 -7.24
CA LYS A 80 -5.77 -12.52 -6.35
C LYS A 80 -5.08 -13.72 -6.99
N ARG A 81 -5.38 -13.98 -8.27
CA ARG A 81 -4.74 -15.04 -9.05
C ARG A 81 -3.24 -14.79 -9.24
N ALA A 82 -2.85 -13.59 -9.64
CA ALA A 82 -1.44 -13.23 -9.79
C ALA A 82 -0.67 -13.42 -8.47
N ARG A 83 -1.22 -12.97 -7.34
CA ARG A 83 -0.63 -13.16 -6.01
C ARG A 83 -0.41 -14.63 -5.65
N ALA A 84 -1.39 -15.48 -5.96
CA ALA A 84 -1.30 -16.92 -5.70
C ALA A 84 -0.22 -17.60 -6.57
N LEU A 85 0.03 -17.09 -7.78
CA LEU A 85 1.12 -17.56 -8.65
C LEU A 85 2.48 -17.03 -8.16
N ILE A 86 2.57 -15.75 -7.78
CA ILE A 86 3.79 -15.14 -7.24
C ILE A 86 4.22 -15.84 -5.93
N ALA A 87 3.27 -16.23 -5.08
CA ALA A 87 3.56 -16.95 -3.84
C ALA A 87 4.26 -18.31 -4.06
N GLN A 88 4.17 -18.89 -5.26
CA GLN A 88 4.83 -20.14 -5.63
C GLN A 88 6.27 -19.92 -6.12
N GLU A 89 6.69 -18.68 -6.34
CA GLU A 89 8.07 -18.35 -6.71
C GLU A 89 9.01 -18.65 -5.52
N ARG A 90 10.07 -19.41 -5.83
CA ARG A 90 11.05 -19.89 -4.86
C ARG A 90 12.18 -18.89 -4.66
N ASP A 91 12.53 -18.15 -5.71
CA ASP A 91 13.50 -17.07 -5.59
C ASP A 91 12.83 -15.88 -4.88
N GLU A 92 13.26 -15.62 -3.64
CA GLU A 92 12.67 -14.57 -2.81
C GLU A 92 12.85 -13.17 -3.41
N ARG A 93 13.97 -12.93 -4.10
CA ARG A 93 14.23 -11.66 -4.76
C ARG A 93 13.26 -11.48 -5.91
N ARG A 94 13.14 -12.48 -6.78
CA ARG A 94 12.19 -12.46 -7.90
C ARG A 94 10.75 -12.36 -7.42
N ARG A 95 10.38 -13.07 -6.36
CA ARG A 95 9.06 -12.98 -5.72
C ARG A 95 8.78 -11.56 -5.25
N GLY A 96 9.76 -10.91 -4.60
CA GLY A 96 9.66 -9.52 -4.18
C GLY A 96 9.49 -8.55 -5.35
N ASP A 97 10.28 -8.71 -6.40
CA ASP A 97 10.20 -7.89 -7.62
C ASP A 97 8.82 -8.03 -8.29
N LEU A 98 8.26 -9.24 -8.30
CA LEU A 98 6.93 -9.51 -8.85
C LEU A 98 5.80 -8.87 -8.02
N TYR A 99 5.87 -8.93 -6.69
CA TYR A 99 4.87 -8.25 -5.84
C TYR A 99 4.94 -6.73 -5.99
N GLU A 100 6.15 -6.17 -6.04
CA GLU A 100 6.36 -4.75 -6.28
C GLU A 100 5.78 -4.33 -7.64
N ALA A 101 6.06 -5.08 -8.71
CA ALA A 101 5.49 -4.82 -10.03
C ALA A 101 3.96 -4.97 -10.07
N LEU A 102 3.38 -5.84 -9.25
CA LEU A 102 1.93 -6.04 -9.17
C LEU A 102 1.20 -4.82 -8.58
N GLN A 103 1.88 -4.02 -7.73
CA GLN A 103 1.28 -2.82 -7.14
C GLN A 103 0.76 -1.86 -8.23
N ALA A 104 1.53 -1.69 -9.31
CA ALA A 104 1.19 -0.85 -10.46
C ALA A 104 0.07 -1.40 -11.36
N LYS A 105 -0.51 -2.57 -11.03
CA LYS A 105 -1.59 -3.19 -11.80
C LYS A 105 -2.98 -2.87 -11.24
N VAL A 106 -3.06 -2.25 -10.08
CA VAL A 106 -4.34 -1.84 -9.48
C VAL A 106 -4.96 -0.72 -10.29
N LYS A 107 -6.25 -0.84 -10.60
CA LYS A 107 -7.02 0.25 -11.21
C LYS A 107 -7.10 1.43 -10.24
N TYR A 108 -6.80 2.63 -10.73
CA TYR A 108 -6.93 3.87 -9.96
C TYR A 108 -8.39 4.22 -9.65
N HIS A 109 -8.61 4.79 -8.47
CA HIS A 109 -9.89 5.34 -8.00
C HIS A 109 -9.73 6.82 -7.64
N ASN A 110 -10.70 7.65 -8.01
CA ASN A 110 -10.74 9.08 -7.67
C ASN A 110 -11.88 9.36 -6.69
N GLN A 111 -11.57 9.95 -5.54
CA GLN A 111 -12.57 10.23 -4.50
C GLN A 111 -13.66 11.20 -4.95
N ARG A 112 -13.42 12.03 -5.97
CA ARG A 112 -14.42 12.96 -6.49
C ARG A 112 -15.50 12.25 -7.32
N ASP A 113 -15.24 11.04 -7.78
CA ASP A 113 -16.21 10.21 -8.49
C ASP A 113 -17.15 9.50 -7.51
N ASN A 114 -16.88 9.57 -6.20
CA ASN A 114 -17.65 8.91 -5.15
C ASN A 114 -19.09 9.44 -5.03
N ASP A 115 -20.07 8.54 -4.95
CA ASP A 115 -21.50 8.87 -4.91
C ASP A 115 -22.10 8.84 -3.49
N SER A 116 -21.30 8.54 -2.46
CA SER A 116 -21.73 8.57 -1.07
C SER A 116 -22.20 9.97 -0.66
N THR A 117 -23.23 10.01 0.18
CA THR A 117 -23.82 11.25 0.68
C THR A 117 -23.85 11.31 2.21
N SER A 118 -23.80 12.51 2.79
CA SER A 118 -24.10 12.80 4.19
C SER A 118 -25.04 13.99 4.22
N ASP A 119 -26.13 13.89 4.96
CA ASP A 119 -27.17 14.94 5.06
C ASP A 119 -27.66 15.42 3.68
N GLY A 120 -27.77 14.51 2.73
CA GLY A 120 -28.20 14.78 1.35
C GLY A 120 -27.13 15.38 0.42
N ALA A 121 -25.94 15.70 0.92
CA ALA A 121 -24.83 16.23 0.11
C ALA A 121 -23.79 15.14 -0.21
N ARG A 122 -23.21 15.17 -1.41
CA ARG A 122 -22.08 14.27 -1.78
C ARG A 122 -20.87 14.57 -0.90
N ILE A 123 -20.18 13.51 -0.48
CA ILE A 123 -19.01 13.63 0.41
C ILE A 123 -17.68 13.26 -0.25
N GLY A 124 -17.63 13.18 -1.58
CA GLY A 124 -16.42 12.79 -2.33
C GLY A 124 -15.17 13.61 -1.99
N ASP A 125 -15.30 14.89 -1.64
CA ASP A 125 -14.17 15.74 -1.23
C ASP A 125 -13.49 15.33 0.09
N VAL A 126 -14.09 14.43 0.87
CA VAL A 126 -13.59 13.97 2.17
C VAL A 126 -13.51 12.44 2.27
N MET A 127 -13.34 11.76 1.11
CA MET A 127 -13.30 10.30 0.97
C MET A 127 -11.91 9.73 0.69
N CYS A 128 -10.84 10.52 0.76
CA CYS A 128 -9.46 10.08 0.50
C CYS A 128 -9.06 8.79 1.24
N ASN A 129 -9.54 8.61 2.48
CA ASN A 129 -9.34 7.41 3.30
C ASN A 129 -9.90 6.15 2.63
N LEU A 130 -11.21 6.08 2.38
CA LEU A 130 -11.87 4.90 1.86
C LEU A 130 -11.56 4.68 0.38
N THR A 131 -11.31 5.72 -0.40
CA THR A 131 -10.79 5.59 -1.78
C THR A 131 -9.39 4.98 -1.81
N SER A 132 -8.47 5.44 -0.94
CA SER A 132 -7.14 4.81 -0.82
C SER A 132 -7.20 3.39 -0.29
N LEU A 133 -8.09 3.13 0.67
CA LEU A 133 -8.33 1.78 1.18
C LEU A 133 -8.87 0.86 0.09
N ALA A 134 -9.81 1.30 -0.74
CA ALA A 134 -10.33 0.51 -1.87
C ALA A 134 -9.23 0.07 -2.84
N MET A 135 -8.27 0.96 -3.16
CA MET A 135 -7.11 0.60 -3.98
C MET A 135 -6.20 -0.41 -3.26
N CYS A 136 -6.00 -0.25 -1.95
CA CYS A 136 -5.24 -1.22 -1.15
C CYS A 136 -5.91 -2.61 -1.11
N LEU A 137 -7.22 -2.65 -0.93
CA LEU A 137 -8.01 -3.89 -0.92
C LEU A 137 -8.00 -4.56 -2.31
N THR A 138 -8.08 -3.77 -3.38
CA THR A 138 -7.94 -4.27 -4.75
C THR A 138 -6.58 -4.95 -4.95
N TYR A 139 -5.48 -4.35 -4.47
CA TYR A 139 -4.16 -4.99 -4.51
C TYR A 139 -4.10 -6.31 -3.73
N LEU A 140 -4.85 -6.43 -2.65
CA LEU A 140 -4.92 -7.67 -1.87
C LEU A 140 -5.81 -8.73 -2.53
N GLY A 141 -6.49 -8.39 -3.64
CA GLY A 141 -7.43 -9.27 -4.32
C GLY A 141 -8.76 -9.41 -3.58
N VAL A 142 -9.11 -8.43 -2.74
CA VAL A 142 -10.40 -8.38 -2.06
C VAL A 142 -11.43 -7.81 -3.04
N PRO A 143 -12.52 -8.55 -3.34
CA PRO A 143 -13.54 -8.07 -4.25
C PRO A 143 -14.38 -6.96 -3.61
N ASN A 144 -14.96 -6.10 -4.43
CA ASN A 144 -15.90 -5.09 -3.98
C ASN A 144 -17.15 -5.78 -3.35
N PRO A 145 -17.47 -5.52 -2.07
CA PRO A 145 -18.61 -6.13 -1.38
C PRO A 145 -19.96 -5.86 -2.05
N ASN A 146 -20.08 -4.76 -2.79
CA ASN A 146 -21.26 -4.47 -3.60
C ASN A 146 -20.83 -4.04 -5.02
N PRO A 147 -20.90 -4.94 -6.03
CA PRO A 147 -20.45 -4.64 -7.39
C PRO A 147 -21.34 -3.62 -8.13
N GLN A 148 -22.48 -3.23 -7.58
CA GLN A 148 -23.35 -2.19 -8.15
C GLN A 148 -22.92 -0.77 -7.75
N LYS A 149 -21.97 -0.63 -6.83
CA LYS A 149 -21.42 0.64 -6.36
C LYS A 149 -19.92 0.71 -6.65
N GLN A 150 -19.35 1.91 -6.60
CA GLN A 150 -17.89 2.02 -6.51
C GLN A 150 -17.42 1.38 -5.20
N PHE A 151 -16.18 0.92 -5.17
CA PHE A 151 -15.69 0.12 -4.05
C PHE A 151 -15.70 0.96 -2.77
N GLU A 152 -15.17 2.17 -2.82
CA GLU A 152 -15.18 3.14 -1.72
C GLU A 152 -16.57 3.51 -1.21
N ASP A 153 -17.60 3.51 -2.07
CA ASP A 153 -18.99 3.71 -1.66
C ASP A 153 -19.51 2.52 -0.86
N SER A 154 -19.21 1.30 -1.32
CA SER A 154 -19.51 0.06 -0.58
C SER A 154 -18.80 0.02 0.78
N LEU A 155 -17.58 0.55 0.87
CA LEU A 155 -16.82 0.63 2.11
C LEU A 155 -17.45 1.63 3.10
N GLU A 156 -17.96 2.76 2.63
CA GLU A 156 -18.68 3.72 3.48
C GLU A 156 -20.01 3.15 3.98
N ASP A 157 -20.72 2.38 3.14
CA ASP A 157 -21.91 1.63 3.57
C ASP A 157 -21.58 0.67 4.72
N ILE A 158 -20.50 -0.11 4.59
CA ILE A 158 -20.03 -1.01 5.65
C ILE A 158 -19.75 -0.23 6.93
N ARG A 159 -18.99 0.87 6.84
CA ARG A 159 -18.66 1.71 8.00
C ARG A 159 -19.91 2.16 8.75
N ARG A 160 -20.92 2.63 8.02
CA ARG A 160 -22.19 3.10 8.59
C ARG A 160 -23.01 1.96 9.18
N ALA A 161 -23.19 0.88 8.41
CA ALA A 161 -23.98 -0.27 8.82
C ALA A 161 -23.42 -0.93 10.10
N LYS A 162 -22.09 -0.96 10.23
CA LYS A 162 -21.38 -1.51 11.38
C LYS A 162 -21.15 -0.51 12.51
N ARG A 163 -21.62 0.74 12.35
CA ARG A 163 -21.45 1.84 13.32
C ARG A 163 -19.99 2.04 13.72
N LEU A 164 -19.08 1.86 12.78
CA LEU A 164 -17.65 2.07 12.99
C LEU A 164 -17.36 3.57 13.18
N PRO A 165 -16.24 3.93 13.82
CA PRO A 165 -15.82 5.32 13.99
C PRO A 165 -15.75 6.09 12.66
N ALA A 166 -15.58 7.41 12.76
CA ALA A 166 -15.47 8.27 11.59
C ALA A 166 -14.34 7.80 10.66
N ARG A 167 -14.58 7.79 9.34
CA ARG A 167 -13.60 7.36 8.32
C ARG A 167 -12.26 8.12 8.37
N THR A 168 -12.25 9.30 8.99
CA THR A 168 -11.07 10.13 9.21
C THR A 168 -10.16 9.62 10.32
N THR A 169 -10.61 8.66 11.14
CA THR A 169 -9.82 8.05 12.22
C THR A 169 -9.27 6.69 11.80
N ARG A 170 -8.16 6.29 12.43
CA ARG A 170 -7.54 4.97 12.27
C ARG A 170 -8.54 3.84 12.49
N ASP A 171 -9.34 3.94 13.53
CA ASP A 171 -10.32 2.90 13.87
C ASP A 171 -11.49 2.86 12.87
N GLY A 172 -11.83 3.98 12.23
CA GLY A 172 -12.85 4.03 11.20
C GLY A 172 -12.45 3.24 9.96
N TRP A 173 -11.37 3.65 9.28
CA TRP A 173 -10.91 2.95 8.08
C TRP A 173 -10.29 1.57 8.40
N GLY A 174 -9.62 1.43 9.53
CA GLY A 174 -9.03 0.16 9.97
C GLY A 174 -10.09 -0.86 10.39
N GLY A 175 -11.19 -0.40 11.00
CA GLY A 175 -12.37 -1.24 11.26
C GLY A 175 -12.99 -1.76 9.97
N VAL A 176 -13.13 -0.91 8.95
CA VAL A 176 -13.66 -1.32 7.64
C VAL A 176 -12.77 -2.39 6.99
N ALA A 177 -11.44 -2.21 7.03
CA ALA A 177 -10.50 -3.22 6.53
C ALA A 177 -10.69 -4.58 7.21
N ARG A 178 -10.87 -4.59 8.55
CA ARG A 178 -11.11 -5.82 9.31
C ARG A 178 -12.45 -6.47 8.97
N GLU A 179 -13.50 -5.69 8.74
CA GLU A 179 -14.82 -6.20 8.33
C GLU A 179 -14.77 -6.94 6.97
N VAL A 180 -13.82 -6.60 6.10
CA VAL A 180 -13.59 -7.31 4.83
C VAL A 180 -12.46 -8.36 4.92
N GLY A 181 -12.08 -8.76 6.14
CA GLY A 181 -11.13 -9.84 6.39
C GLY A 181 -9.65 -9.45 6.23
N VAL A 182 -9.33 -8.16 6.25
CA VAL A 182 -7.95 -7.67 6.09
C VAL A 182 -7.36 -7.24 7.44
N GLN A 183 -6.13 -7.68 7.68
CA GLN A 183 -5.34 -7.29 8.86
C GLN A 183 -4.64 -5.96 8.59
N VAL A 184 -4.48 -5.16 9.65
CA VAL A 184 -3.88 -3.82 9.60
C VAL A 184 -2.73 -3.75 10.59
N ASP A 185 -1.55 -3.41 10.10
CA ASP A 185 -0.33 -3.22 10.88
C ASP A 185 0.11 -1.76 10.77
N ILE A 186 0.28 -1.05 11.90
CA ILE A 186 0.81 0.32 11.89
C ILE A 186 2.33 0.25 11.86
N LEU A 187 2.92 0.81 10.80
CA LEU A 187 4.37 0.83 10.58
C LEU A 187 5.04 2.03 11.23
N ALA A 188 4.33 3.15 11.29
CA ALA A 188 4.81 4.39 11.89
C ALA A 188 3.64 5.20 12.47
N GLU A 189 3.93 5.86 13.58
CA GLU A 189 3.13 6.96 14.12
C GLU A 189 3.56 8.30 13.51
N ALA A 190 3.12 9.41 14.08
CA ALA A 190 3.40 10.73 13.55
C ALA A 190 4.91 11.02 13.46
N GLY A 191 5.37 11.47 12.29
CA GLY A 191 6.79 11.76 12.07
C GLY A 191 7.14 12.12 10.64
N ARG A 192 8.41 12.48 10.42
CA ARG A 192 9.00 12.66 9.08
C ARG A 192 10.00 11.55 8.84
N HIS A 193 10.01 11.02 7.62
CA HIS A 193 10.85 9.87 7.28
C HIS A 193 11.67 10.15 6.03
N ARG A 194 12.99 9.94 6.14
CA ARG A 194 13.92 9.99 5.00
C ARG A 194 13.83 8.70 4.18
N LYS A 195 14.36 8.75 2.95
CA LYS A 195 14.37 7.63 2.00
C LYS A 195 14.84 6.30 2.63
N GLU A 196 15.89 6.33 3.43
CA GLU A 196 16.48 5.12 4.01
C GLU A 196 15.48 4.41 4.94
N TRP A 197 14.66 5.17 5.67
CA TRP A 197 13.62 4.59 6.52
C TRP A 197 12.53 3.90 5.69
N TRP A 198 12.14 4.51 4.57
CA TRP A 198 11.16 3.96 3.64
C TRP A 198 11.65 2.64 3.03
N GLU A 199 12.91 2.61 2.58
CA GLU A 199 13.56 1.42 2.03
C GLU A 199 13.72 0.30 3.07
N GLN A 200 13.96 0.62 4.33
CA GLN A 200 14.14 -0.37 5.40
C GLN A 200 12.81 -0.86 6.01
N THR A 201 11.78 -0.01 6.03
CA THR A 201 10.54 -0.29 6.77
C THR A 201 9.37 -0.65 5.86
N VAL A 202 9.20 0.08 4.76
CA VAL A 202 8.01 0.01 3.91
C VAL A 202 8.24 -0.86 2.68
N LEU A 203 9.39 -0.71 2.01
CA LEU A 203 9.73 -1.53 0.83
C LEU A 203 9.66 -3.04 1.11
N PRO A 204 10.13 -3.58 2.26
CA PRO A 204 9.97 -5.00 2.56
C PRO A 204 8.51 -5.44 2.66
N ARG A 205 7.60 -4.55 3.10
CA ARG A 205 6.15 -4.85 3.18
C ARG A 205 5.56 -4.98 1.78
N LEU A 206 5.85 -4.02 0.91
CA LEU A 206 5.42 -4.05 -0.49
C LEU A 206 5.93 -5.32 -1.20
N ARG A 207 7.23 -5.63 -1.03
CA ARG A 207 7.89 -6.82 -1.60
C ARG A 207 7.42 -8.13 -0.96
N SER A 208 6.85 -8.11 0.24
CA SER A 208 6.20 -9.29 0.84
C SER A 208 4.74 -9.48 0.41
N GLY A 209 4.24 -8.64 -0.51
CA GLY A 209 2.86 -8.73 -0.99
C GLY A 209 1.84 -7.98 -0.12
N GLN A 210 2.25 -7.06 0.75
CA GLN A 210 1.32 -6.22 1.53
C GLN A 210 0.95 -4.95 0.77
N SER A 211 -0.22 -4.38 1.03
CA SER A 211 -0.55 -3.02 0.56
C SER A 211 -0.15 -2.00 1.61
N VAL A 212 0.18 -0.77 1.22
CA VAL A 212 0.52 0.30 2.16
C VAL A 212 -0.31 1.55 1.89
N MET A 213 -0.78 2.18 2.95
CA MET A 213 -1.47 3.47 2.94
C MET A 213 -0.76 4.40 3.91
N MET A 214 -0.70 5.69 3.59
CA MET A 214 -0.11 6.70 4.48
C MET A 214 -1.01 7.92 4.61
N SER A 215 -0.89 8.60 5.74
CA SER A 215 -1.32 9.98 5.89
C SER A 215 -0.14 10.91 5.67
N ILE A 216 -0.31 11.97 4.89
CA ILE A 216 0.70 13.02 4.69
C ILE A 216 -0.01 14.38 4.63
N THR A 217 0.35 15.28 5.54
CA THR A 217 -0.21 16.66 5.60
C THR A 217 -1.74 16.72 5.70
N GLY A 218 -2.38 15.71 6.29
CA GLY A 218 -3.84 15.60 6.42
C GLY A 218 -4.56 15.03 5.20
N HIS A 219 -3.82 14.48 4.24
CA HIS A 219 -4.35 13.72 3.11
C HIS A 219 -3.94 12.25 3.22
N ILE A 220 -4.73 11.33 2.65
CA ILE A 220 -4.50 9.89 2.75
C ILE A 220 -4.36 9.32 1.34
N MET A 221 -3.29 8.55 1.13
CA MET A 221 -2.92 8.00 -0.18
C MET A 221 -2.43 6.56 -0.05
N ARG A 222 -2.57 5.79 -1.14
CA ARG A 222 -1.93 4.48 -1.27
C ARG A 222 -0.48 4.66 -1.73
N VAL A 223 0.42 3.86 -1.16
CA VAL A 223 1.81 3.76 -1.61
C VAL A 223 1.96 2.53 -2.49
N GLN A 224 2.45 2.72 -3.70
CA GLN A 224 2.67 1.64 -4.66
C GLN A 224 4.10 1.10 -4.63
N GLY A 225 5.08 1.99 -4.48
CA GLY A 225 6.48 1.64 -4.70
C GLY A 225 7.42 2.81 -4.46
N MET A 226 8.68 2.59 -4.80
CA MET A 226 9.77 3.55 -4.62
C MET A 226 10.68 3.51 -5.84
N THR A 227 11.15 4.66 -6.27
CA THR A 227 12.17 4.78 -7.30
C THR A 227 13.43 5.41 -6.71
N ALA A 228 14.48 5.51 -7.54
CA ALA A 228 15.68 6.22 -7.14
C ALA A 228 15.39 7.68 -6.74
N THR A 229 14.39 8.29 -7.38
CA THR A 229 14.05 9.72 -7.32
C THR A 229 12.88 10.05 -6.39
N GLY A 230 11.96 9.11 -6.13
CA GLY A 230 10.82 9.40 -5.27
C GLY A 230 9.98 8.21 -4.80
N LEU A 231 8.89 8.55 -4.12
CA LEU A 231 7.85 7.63 -3.66
C LEU A 231 6.71 7.60 -4.68
N VAL A 232 6.32 6.41 -5.14
CA VAL A 232 5.21 6.25 -6.10
C VAL A 232 3.91 5.99 -5.33
N VAL A 233 2.88 6.80 -5.61
CA VAL A 233 1.61 6.81 -4.90
C VAL A 233 0.42 6.81 -5.84
N ASP A 234 -0.74 6.39 -5.32
CA ASP A 234 -2.03 6.77 -5.87
C ASP A 234 -2.67 7.85 -4.99
N ASP A 235 -2.74 9.08 -5.51
CA ASP A 235 -3.44 10.18 -4.87
C ASP A 235 -4.94 10.14 -5.25
N PRO A 236 -5.85 9.82 -4.33
CA PRO A 236 -7.27 9.70 -4.65
C PRO A 236 -7.93 11.04 -5.00
N TYR A 237 -7.31 12.19 -4.70
CA TYR A 237 -7.85 13.52 -5.03
C TYR A 237 -7.53 13.98 -6.46
N GLY A 238 -6.63 13.26 -7.14
CA GLY A 238 -6.08 13.62 -8.45
C GLY A 238 -4.61 14.03 -8.35
N ARG A 239 -4.04 14.47 -9.47
CA ARG A 239 -2.63 14.87 -9.51
C ARG A 239 -2.40 16.08 -8.62
N SER A 240 -1.48 15.93 -7.68
CA SER A 240 -1.08 16.98 -6.76
C SER A 240 0.44 17.00 -6.63
N THR A 241 1.03 18.07 -6.10
CA THR A 241 2.45 18.11 -5.75
C THR A 241 2.60 18.37 -4.25
N LEU A 242 3.71 17.91 -3.68
CA LEU A 242 4.12 18.28 -2.34
C LEU A 242 4.93 19.58 -2.43
N GLY A 243 4.33 20.72 -2.09
CA GLY A 243 5.05 21.99 -2.03
C GLY A 243 6.18 22.00 -0.99
N SER A 244 7.09 22.98 -1.07
CA SER A 244 8.19 23.11 -0.11
C SER A 244 7.69 23.45 1.31
N GLY A 245 8.20 22.76 2.33
CA GLY A 245 7.83 22.97 3.74
C GLY A 245 6.50 22.30 4.16
N THR A 246 6.17 22.31 5.46
CA THR A 246 4.95 21.67 6.02
C THR A 246 3.63 22.31 5.59
N THR A 247 3.68 23.36 4.78
CA THR A 247 2.51 24.03 4.23
C THR A 247 1.86 23.12 3.18
N ARG A 248 0.53 22.95 3.28
CA ARG A 248 -0.37 22.22 2.37
C ARG A 248 -0.38 22.79 0.94
N GLY A 249 0.79 22.99 0.34
CA GLY A 249 0.95 23.45 -1.03
C GLY A 249 0.66 22.31 -1.99
N TRP A 250 -0.61 21.94 -2.12
CA TRP A 250 -1.06 21.05 -3.18
C TRP A 250 -1.14 21.87 -4.45
N GLU A 251 -0.08 21.90 -5.27
CA GLU A 251 -0.26 22.43 -6.62
C GLU A 251 -1.08 21.42 -7.40
N ARG A 252 -2.31 21.81 -7.71
CA ARG A 252 -3.19 20.99 -8.53
C ARG A 252 -2.54 20.81 -9.89
N GLY A 253 -2.27 19.57 -10.27
CA GLY A 253 -2.08 19.22 -11.68
C GLY A 253 -3.42 19.45 -12.38
N GLY A 254 -3.61 20.65 -12.95
CA GLY A 254 -4.81 21.04 -13.67
C GLY A 254 -5.74 21.92 -12.84
N SER A 255 -5.38 23.19 -12.70
CA SER A 255 -6.14 24.24 -12.02
C SER A 255 -7.36 24.70 -12.81
N ASN A 256 -8.33 23.82 -13.09
CA ASN A 256 -9.68 24.24 -13.49
C ASN A 256 -10.74 23.70 -12.51
N ALA A 257 -10.66 24.16 -11.26
CA ALA A 257 -11.82 24.30 -10.37
C ALA A 257 -11.46 25.28 -9.23
N ARG A 258 -11.47 26.59 -9.54
CA ARG A 258 -11.32 27.74 -8.60
C ARG A 258 -9.94 28.04 -8.00
N GLY A 259 -8.88 28.05 -8.82
CA GLY A 259 -7.54 28.49 -8.36
C GLY A 259 -6.54 28.86 -9.47
N ALA A 260 -7.01 29.22 -10.66
CA ALA A 260 -6.18 29.67 -11.77
C ALA A 260 -5.76 31.14 -11.59
N ALA A 261 -4.89 31.42 -10.62
CA ALA A 261 -4.33 32.76 -10.45
C ALA A 261 -2.82 32.87 -10.71
N ASN A 262 -2.06 31.78 -10.89
CA ASN A 262 -0.60 31.90 -11.08
C ASN A 262 0.08 30.82 -11.95
N GLN A 263 -0.65 30.14 -12.84
CA GLN A 263 -0.01 29.40 -13.93
C GLN A 263 -0.53 29.93 -15.27
N GLY A 264 0.40 30.25 -16.17
CA GLY A 264 0.14 30.97 -17.40
C GLY A 264 -0.94 30.33 -18.29
N PRO A 265 -1.55 31.12 -19.19
CA PRO A 265 -2.62 30.62 -20.06
C PRO A 265 -2.06 29.56 -21.02
N ASN A 266 -2.85 28.51 -21.27
CA ASN A 266 -2.63 27.44 -22.26
C ASN A 266 -1.75 26.22 -21.91
N THR A 267 -2.13 25.46 -20.88
CA THR A 267 -2.00 23.99 -21.00
C THR A 267 -3.22 23.33 -20.36
N GLU A 268 -4.24 23.03 -21.16
CA GLU A 268 -5.32 22.13 -20.73
C GLU A 268 -4.73 20.74 -20.52
N LEU A 269 -4.61 20.31 -19.26
CA LEU A 269 -4.26 18.93 -18.96
C LEU A 269 -5.41 18.01 -19.36
N THR A 270 -5.09 16.94 -20.10
CA THR A 270 -6.03 15.88 -20.44
C THR A 270 -6.63 15.25 -19.17
N ALA A 271 -7.76 14.57 -19.29
CA ALA A 271 -8.36 13.85 -18.15
C ALA A 271 -7.38 12.87 -17.50
N ASP A 272 -6.50 12.26 -18.29
CA ASP A 272 -5.45 11.35 -17.79
C ASP A 272 -4.33 12.09 -17.06
N GLN A 273 -3.96 13.30 -17.52
CA GLN A 273 -2.94 14.13 -16.85
C GLN A 273 -3.41 14.71 -15.50
N ARG A 274 -4.71 14.63 -15.20
CA ARG A 274 -5.33 15.04 -13.92
C ARG A 274 -5.44 13.90 -12.91
N LYS A 275 -5.20 12.65 -13.31
CA LYS A 275 -5.25 11.50 -12.38
C LYS A 275 -4.05 11.52 -11.44
N GLY A 276 -4.29 11.18 -10.18
CA GLY A 276 -3.24 10.97 -9.18
C GLY A 276 -2.62 9.57 -9.24
N GLU A 277 -2.86 8.84 -10.34
CA GLU A 277 -2.38 7.49 -10.59
C GLU A 277 -0.89 7.47 -10.89
N ASP A 278 -0.17 6.49 -10.34
CA ASP A 278 1.26 6.26 -10.58
C ASP A 278 2.12 7.52 -10.37
N HIS A 279 1.73 8.37 -9.41
CA HIS A 279 2.33 9.67 -9.22
C HIS A 279 3.58 9.56 -8.36
N GLU A 280 4.68 10.19 -8.78
CA GLU A 280 5.94 10.17 -8.04
C GLU A 280 6.15 11.48 -7.26
N TYR A 281 6.30 11.35 -5.93
CA TYR A 281 6.76 12.44 -5.09
C TYR A 281 8.27 12.38 -4.86
N PRO A 282 9.01 13.45 -5.20
CA PRO A 282 10.45 13.49 -4.99
C PRO A 282 10.84 13.26 -3.53
N TRP A 283 11.94 12.53 -3.30
CA TRP A 283 12.42 12.26 -1.94
C TRP A 283 12.71 13.52 -1.13
N ALA A 284 13.18 14.59 -1.79
CA ALA A 284 13.44 15.88 -1.17
C ALA A 284 12.17 16.49 -0.54
N ASP A 285 11.00 16.25 -1.13
CA ASP A 285 9.73 16.75 -0.65
C ASP A 285 9.13 15.80 0.39
N VAL A 286 9.15 14.49 0.12
CA VAL A 286 8.65 13.46 1.06
C VAL A 286 9.32 13.59 2.42
N ALA A 287 10.64 13.81 2.47
CA ALA A 287 11.40 13.93 3.72
C ALA A 287 11.05 15.17 4.56
N GLN A 288 10.41 16.19 3.97
CA GLN A 288 10.04 17.43 4.67
C GLN A 288 8.64 17.38 5.27
N HIS A 289 7.80 16.44 4.82
CA HIS A 289 6.41 16.37 5.23
C HIS A 289 6.22 15.42 6.40
N SER A 290 5.35 15.83 7.33
CA SER A 290 4.93 14.95 8.42
C SER A 290 3.85 14.01 7.94
N MET A 291 4.09 12.72 8.15
CA MET A 291 3.06 11.71 8.14
C MET A 291 2.42 11.65 9.52
N LEU A 292 1.11 11.43 9.60
CA LEU A 292 0.45 11.15 10.88
C LEU A 292 0.52 9.67 11.23
N TRP A 293 0.57 8.82 10.21
CA TRP A 293 0.73 7.38 10.33
C TRP A 293 1.04 6.77 8.97
N ILE A 294 1.62 5.58 9.00
CA ILE A 294 1.82 4.70 7.85
C ILE A 294 1.31 3.32 8.24
N ALA A 295 0.47 2.71 7.42
CA ALA A 295 -0.19 1.43 7.71
C ALA A 295 0.02 0.44 6.56
N ALA A 296 0.26 -0.82 6.91
CA ALA A 296 0.29 -1.94 5.99
C ALA A 296 -0.95 -2.83 6.17
N PHE A 297 -1.33 -3.49 5.08
CA PHE A 297 -2.51 -4.33 4.98
C PHE A 297 -2.16 -5.69 4.39
N ARG A 298 -2.73 -6.76 4.95
CA ARG A 298 -2.52 -8.14 4.47
C ARG A 298 -3.75 -9.03 4.68
N VAL A 299 -3.86 -10.02 3.80
CA VAL A 299 -4.82 -11.15 3.88
C VAL A 299 -4.16 -12.38 4.48
#